data_AF-A0A9Q5HWF5-F1
#
_entry.id   AF-A0A9Q5HWF5-F1
#
_cell.length_a   1.000
_cell.length_b   1.000
_cell.length_c   1.000
_cell.angle_alpha   90.00
_cell.angle_beta   90.00
_cell.angle_gamma   90.00
#
_symmetry.space_group_name_H-M   'P 1'
#
loop_
_entity.id
_entity.type
_entity.pdbx_description
1 polymer ?
#
loop_
_entity_poly.entity_id
_entity_poly.type
_entity_poly.pdbx_seq_one_letter_code
_entity_poly.pdbx_strand_id
1 'polypeptide(L)'
;MDKFDEASQVRFKNFSELSMLSDIRILLAIQKEIAAFIEKEQAGARVQAAVHNFTSTCWDKCITGTPSTRFSRSEESCLTNCVERFLDTSIFLVKSLERQRESFAAAAQ
;
A
#
# COMPACT_ATOMS: atom_id res chain seq x y z
N MET A 1 21.28 -16.78 11.39
CA MET A 1 20.98 -16.27 12.73
C MET A 1 19.59 -15.69 12.73
N ASP A 2 18.59 -16.53 12.42
CA ASP A 2 17.22 -16.34 12.88
C ASP A 2 16.97 -17.52 13.82
N LYS A 3 16.67 -17.17 15.06
CA LYS A 3 16.67 -18.03 16.25
C LYS A 3 15.58 -19.09 16.13
N PHE A 4 15.96 -20.25 15.61
CA PHE A 4 15.20 -21.49 15.75
C PHE A 4 15.99 -22.50 16.59
N ASP A 5 16.70 -22.00 17.60
CA ASP A 5 17.33 -22.81 18.63
C ASP A 5 16.49 -22.74 19.89
N GLU A 6 16.21 -23.94 20.43
CA GLU A 6 15.80 -24.17 21.82
C GLU A 6 14.32 -23.99 22.20
N ALA A 7 13.41 -24.41 21.32
CA ALA A 7 12.10 -24.86 21.76
C ALA A 7 11.69 -26.14 21.01
N SER A 8 11.64 -27.23 21.79
CA SER A 8 10.73 -28.36 21.58
C SER A 8 11.28 -29.51 20.72
N GLN A 9 12.01 -30.41 21.38
CA GLN A 9 11.89 -31.84 21.09
C GLN A 9 10.46 -32.28 21.40
N VAL A 10 9.50 -31.94 20.52
CA VAL A 10 8.12 -32.44 20.63
C VAL A 10 8.16 -33.91 20.25
N ARG A 11 8.31 -34.77 21.25
CA ARG A 11 8.08 -36.20 21.11
C ARG A 11 6.57 -36.38 20.98
N PHE A 12 6.06 -36.41 19.74
CA PHE A 12 4.67 -36.71 19.44
C PHE A 12 4.30 -38.05 20.06
N LYS A 13 3.38 -38.04 21.04
CA LYS A 13 3.01 -39.26 21.77
C LYS A 13 1.97 -40.08 21.04
N ASN A 14 1.29 -39.53 20.02
CA ASN A 14 0.30 -40.24 19.21
C ASN A 14 0.33 -39.84 17.73
N PHE A 15 0.09 -40.81 16.85
CA PHE A 15 0.04 -40.64 15.38
C PHE A 15 -0.97 -39.58 14.91
N SER A 16 -2.05 -39.36 15.68
CA SER A 16 -3.07 -38.35 15.44
C SER A 16 -2.62 -36.90 15.73
N GLU A 17 -1.61 -36.69 16.57
CA GLU A 17 -1.03 -35.35 16.81
C GLU A 17 -0.07 -34.94 15.69
N LEU A 18 0.55 -35.93 15.04
CA LEU A 18 1.49 -35.71 13.94
C LEU A 18 0.79 -35.16 12.68
N SER A 19 -0.44 -35.63 12.40
CA SER A 19 -1.24 -35.13 11.26
C SER A 19 -1.74 -33.70 11.48
N MET A 20 -2.13 -33.35 12.70
CA MET A 20 -2.58 -32.00 13.05
C MET A 20 -1.48 -30.95 12.83
N LEU A 21 -0.21 -31.33 13.05
CA LEU A 21 0.93 -30.44 12.86
C LEU A 21 1.36 -30.30 11.40
N SER A 22 1.18 -31.33 10.57
CA SER A 22 1.31 -31.16 9.12
C SER A 22 0.24 -30.20 8.58
N ASP A 23 -1.00 -30.31 9.07
CA ASP A 23 -2.11 -29.43 8.66
C ASP A 23 -1.87 -27.98 9.10
N ILE A 24 -1.39 -27.75 10.33
CA ILE A 24 -0.98 -26.41 10.81
C ILE A 24 0.15 -25.84 9.96
N ARG A 25 1.14 -26.66 9.57
CA ARG A 25 2.28 -26.21 8.75
C ARG A 25 1.85 -25.80 7.35
N ILE A 26 0.92 -26.55 6.74
CA ILE A 26 0.31 -26.20 5.45
C ILE A 26 -0.47 -24.88 5.58
N LEU A 27 -1.29 -24.72 6.63
CA LEU A 27 -2.03 -23.48 6.87
C LEU A 27 -1.10 -22.28 7.03
N LEU A 28 0.02 -22.41 7.76
CA LEU A 28 1.02 -21.36 7.93
C LEU A 28 1.71 -20.97 6.62
N ALA A 29 1.96 -21.93 5.73
CA ALA A 29 2.49 -21.65 4.39
C ALA A 29 1.46 -20.89 3.54
N ILE A 30 0.21 -21.38 3.50
CA ILE A 30 -0.89 -20.75 2.77
C ILE A 30 -1.19 -19.34 3.29
N GLN A 31 -1.19 -19.13 4.61
CA GLN A 31 -1.39 -17.80 5.22
C GLN A 31 -0.34 -16.79 4.74
N LYS A 32 0.94 -17.19 4.66
CA LYS A 32 2.00 -16.33 4.16
C LYS A 32 1.84 -16.01 2.68
N GLU A 33 1.47 -17.00 1.87
CA GLU A 33 1.22 -16.82 0.44
C GLU A 33 0.02 -15.92 0.17
N ILE A 34 -1.09 -16.13 0.89
CA ILE A 34 -2.30 -15.29 0.78
C ILE A 34 -2.01 -13.87 1.24
N ALA A 35 -1.29 -13.67 2.35
CA ALA A 35 -0.92 -12.34 2.82
C ALA A 35 -0.12 -11.57 1.76
N ALA A 36 0.91 -12.21 1.18
CA ALA A 36 1.70 -11.61 0.11
C ALA A 36 0.87 -11.30 -1.14
N PHE A 37 -0.06 -12.21 -1.50
CA PHE A 37 -0.98 -11.98 -2.61
C PHE A 37 -1.91 -10.79 -2.35
N ILE A 38 -2.50 -10.71 -1.16
CA ILE A 38 -3.40 -9.60 -0.78
C ILE A 38 -2.64 -8.28 -0.81
N GLU A 39 -1.42 -8.21 -0.29
CA GLU A 39 -0.63 -6.97 -0.30
C GLU A 39 -0.39 -6.47 -1.74
N LYS A 40 -0.06 -7.38 -2.65
CA LYS A 40 0.13 -7.07 -4.08
C LYS A 40 -1.17 -6.55 -4.72
N GLU A 41 -2.28 -7.24 -4.53
CA GLU A 41 -3.57 -6.84 -5.10
C GLU A 41 -4.07 -5.52 -4.50
N GLN A 42 -3.88 -5.31 -3.19
CA GLN A 42 -4.20 -4.05 -2.54
C GLN A 42 -3.37 -2.89 -3.08
N ALA A 43 -2.08 -3.10 -3.39
CA ALA A 43 -1.27 -2.06 -4.03
C ALA A 43 -1.86 -1.66 -5.39
N GLY A 44 -2.30 -2.64 -6.20
CA GLY A 44 -3.00 -2.38 -7.45
C GLY A 44 -4.30 -1.60 -7.26
N ALA A 45 -5.15 -2.03 -6.31
CA ALA A 45 -6.40 -1.35 -5.99
C ALA A 45 -6.20 0.10 -5.54
N ARG A 46 -5.14 0.37 -4.74
CA ARG A 46 -4.78 1.74 -4.32
C ARG A 46 -4.40 2.62 -5.51
N VAL A 47 -3.63 2.08 -6.47
CA VAL A 47 -3.28 2.82 -7.69
C VAL A 47 -4.53 3.12 -8.52
N GLN A 48 -5.43 2.16 -8.70
CA GLN A 48 -6.68 2.38 -9.44
C GLN A 48 -7.55 3.44 -8.76
N ALA A 49 -7.70 3.38 -7.44
CA ALA A 49 -8.42 4.40 -6.67
C ALA A 49 -7.79 5.80 -6.83
N ALA A 50 -6.45 5.88 -6.82
CA ALA A 50 -5.73 7.13 -7.07
C ALA A 50 -5.97 7.66 -8.49
N VAL A 51 -5.93 6.80 -9.51
CA VAL A 51 -6.27 7.16 -10.90
C VAL A 51 -7.67 7.75 -10.98
N HIS A 52 -8.69 7.06 -10.43
CA HIS A 52 -10.06 7.58 -10.43
C HIS A 52 -10.17 8.94 -9.73
N ASN A 53 -9.53 9.09 -8.57
CA ASN A 53 -9.55 10.34 -7.82
C ASN A 53 -8.89 11.48 -8.60
N PHE A 54 -7.73 11.25 -9.21
CA PHE A 54 -7.04 12.24 -10.02
C PHE A 54 -7.79 12.59 -11.29
N THR A 55 -8.38 11.59 -11.96
CA THR A 55 -9.25 11.82 -13.11
C THR A 55 -10.40 12.74 -12.73
N SER A 56 -11.15 12.46 -11.66
CA SER A 56 -12.26 13.32 -11.23
C SER A 56 -11.79 14.72 -10.85
N THR A 57 -10.78 14.81 -9.99
CA THR A 57 -10.30 16.09 -9.44
C THR A 57 -9.70 16.99 -10.51
N CYS A 58 -8.87 16.43 -11.39
CA CYS A 58 -8.21 17.19 -12.44
C CYS A 58 -9.15 17.50 -13.60
N TRP A 59 -10.16 16.65 -13.85
CA TRP A 59 -11.21 16.95 -14.80
C TRP A 59 -11.95 18.24 -14.43
N ASP A 60 -12.46 18.34 -13.21
CA ASP A 60 -13.21 19.52 -12.74
C ASP A 60 -12.37 20.81 -12.74
N LYS A 61 -11.05 20.69 -12.61
CA LYS A 61 -10.13 21.84 -12.60
C LYS A 61 -9.68 22.29 -13.98
N CYS A 62 -9.43 21.34 -14.88
CA CYS A 62 -8.78 21.61 -16.15
C CYS A 62 -9.75 21.66 -17.32
N ILE A 63 -10.90 20.99 -17.23
CA ILE A 63 -11.87 20.87 -18.32
C ILE A 63 -13.08 21.74 -17.98
N THR A 64 -13.12 22.94 -18.56
CA THR A 64 -14.16 23.96 -18.28
C THR A 64 -15.30 23.96 -19.31
N GLY A 65 -15.17 23.18 -20.38
CA GLY A 65 -16.16 23.02 -21.44
C GLY A 65 -16.14 21.60 -21.99
N THR A 66 -16.93 21.34 -23.03
CA THR A 66 -16.86 20.05 -23.74
C THR A 66 -15.59 20.01 -24.59
N PRO A 67 -14.65 19.09 -24.34
CA PRO A 67 -13.48 18.93 -25.20
C PRO A 67 -13.90 18.55 -26.62
N SER A 68 -13.07 18.90 -27.59
CA SER A 68 -13.22 18.39 -28.96
C SER A 68 -12.76 16.92 -29.03
N THR A 69 -12.44 16.40 -30.22
CA THR A 69 -11.88 15.06 -30.41
C THR A 69 -10.52 14.85 -29.72
N ARG A 70 -9.87 15.91 -29.27
CA ARG A 70 -8.60 15.94 -28.53
C ARG A 70 -8.59 17.10 -27.54
N PHE A 71 -7.79 16.96 -26.50
CA PHE A 71 -7.47 18.06 -25.60
C PHE A 71 -6.67 19.14 -26.34
N SER A 72 -6.94 20.40 -26.00
CA SER A 72 -6.09 21.53 -26.36
C SER A 72 -4.75 21.46 -25.61
N ARG A 73 -3.73 22.16 -26.12
CA ARG A 73 -2.41 22.22 -25.46
C ARG A 73 -2.48 22.72 -24.01
N SER A 74 -3.39 23.66 -23.73
CA SER A 74 -3.63 24.18 -22.39
C SER A 74 -4.26 23.14 -21.46
N GLU A 75 -5.22 22.34 -21.95
CA GLU A 75 -5.85 21.28 -21.16
C GLU A 75 -4.85 20.15 -20.86
N GLU A 76 -4.08 19.71 -21.87
CA GLU A 76 -3.03 18.70 -21.68
C GLU A 76 -2.01 19.16 -20.62
N SER A 77 -1.50 20.39 -20.75
CA SER A 77 -0.56 20.96 -19.78
C SER A 77 -1.19 21.11 -18.39
N CYS A 78 -2.46 21.51 -18.29
CA CYS A 78 -3.15 21.60 -17.01
C CYS A 78 -3.27 20.23 -16.34
N LEU A 79 -3.67 19.19 -17.07
CA LEU A 79 -3.85 17.83 -16.54
C LEU A 79 -2.54 17.28 -16.00
N THR A 80 -1.43 17.42 -16.73
CA THR A 80 -0.09 17.02 -16.26
C THR A 80 0.29 17.75 -14.97
N ASN A 81 0.17 19.08 -14.97
CA ASN A 81 0.51 19.89 -13.80
C ASN A 81 -0.40 19.58 -12.60
N CYS A 82 -1.68 19.30 -12.83
CA CYS A 82 -2.65 19.02 -11.76
C CYS A 82 -2.23 17.79 -10.95
N VAL A 83 -1.88 16.69 -11.63
CA VAL A 83 -1.44 15.46 -10.96
C VAL A 83 -0.09 15.67 -10.27
N GLU A 84 0.88 16.27 -10.96
CA GLU A 84 2.22 16.53 -10.39
C GLU A 84 2.14 17.39 -9.12
N ARG A 85 1.39 18.49 -9.16
CA ARG A 85 1.20 19.38 -8.00
C ARG A 85 0.50 18.69 -6.83
N PHE A 86 -0.45 17.81 -7.11
CA PHE A 86 -1.10 17.03 -6.06
C PHE A 86 -0.11 16.09 -5.37
N LEU A 87 0.70 15.36 -6.15
CA LEU A 87 1.70 14.44 -5.62
C LEU A 87 2.78 15.17 -4.83
N ASP A 88 3.32 16.27 -5.38
CA ASP A 88 4.32 17.10 -4.71
C ASP A 88 3.83 17.60 -3.35
N THR A 89 2.60 18.12 -3.31
CA THR A 89 1.99 18.64 -2.08
C THR A 89 1.74 17.51 -1.09
N SER A 90 1.23 16.37 -1.54
CA SER A 90 0.96 15.21 -0.69
C SER A 90 2.24 14.69 -0.03
N ILE A 91 3.31 14.52 -0.81
CA ILE A 91 4.62 14.09 -0.30
C ILE A 91 5.19 15.12 0.67
N PHE A 92 5.07 16.42 0.35
CA PHE A 92 5.51 17.49 1.24
C PHE A 92 4.78 17.43 2.59
N LEU A 93 3.45 17.26 2.58
CA LEU A 93 2.64 17.16 3.79
C LEU A 93 3.04 15.95 4.63
N VAL A 94 3.18 14.77 4.03
CA VAL A 94 3.59 13.55 4.74
C VAL A 94 4.97 13.74 5.39
N LYS A 95 5.97 14.23 4.63
CA LYS A 95 7.31 14.51 5.16
C LYS A 95 7.30 15.55 6.28
N SER A 96 6.40 16.54 6.21
CA SER A 96 6.25 17.54 7.26
C SER A 96 5.71 16.91 8.55
N LEU A 97 4.69 16.06 8.43
CA LEU A 97 4.10 15.34 9.56
C LEU A 97 5.09 14.36 10.20
N GLU A 98 5.90 13.66 9.39
CA GLU A 98 6.97 12.78 9.88
C GLU A 98 7.98 13.53 10.74
N ARG A 99 8.48 14.68 10.25
CA ARG A 99 9.39 15.55 11.01
C ARG A 99 8.78 16.06 12.32
N GLN A 100 7.51 16.45 12.29
CA GLN A 100 6.81 16.87 13.51
C GLN A 100 6.72 15.72 14.51
N ARG A 101 6.37 14.52 14.05
CA ARG A 101 6.28 13.32 14.90
C ARG A 101 7.61 13.00 15.56
N GLU A 102 8.72 13.10 14.84
CA GLU A 102 10.07 12.93 15.39
C GLU A 102 10.39 14.00 16.44
N SER A 103 10.05 15.27 16.19
CA SER A 103 10.26 16.33 17.19
C SER A 103 9.46 16.10 18.48
N PHE A 104 8.23 15.60 18.38
CA PHE A 104 7.41 15.27 19.55
C PHE A 104 7.95 14.05 20.31
N ALA A 105 8.44 13.03 19.59
CA ALA A 105 9.06 11.86 20.20
C ALA A 105 10.38 12.17 20.91
N ALA A 106 11.15 13.14 20.40
CA ALA A 106 12.38 13.63 21.02
C ALA A 106 12.10 14.51 22.26
N ALA A 107 11.02 15.29 22.25
CA ALA A 107 10.62 16.13 23.39
C ALA A 107 9.96 15.34 24.54
N ALA A 108 9.60 14.07 24.31
CA ALA A 108 9.01 13.18 25.31
C ALA A 108 10.05 12.34 26.08
N GLN A 109 11.35 12.55 25.83
CA GLN A 109 12.48 11.88 26.48
C GLN A 109 13.27 12.89 27.30
#